data_AF-A0AAD8Y6M3-F1
#
_entry.id   AF-A0AAD8Y6M3-F1
#
_cell.length_a   1.000
_cell.length_b   1.000
_cell.length_c   1.000
_cell.angle_alpha   90.00
_cell.angle_beta   90.00
_cell.angle_gamma   90.00
#
_symmetry.space_group_name_H-M   'P 1'
#
loop_
_entity.id
_entity.type
_entity.pdbx_description
1 polymer ?
#
loop_
_entity_poly.entity_id
_entity_poly.type
_entity_poly.pdbx_seq_one_letter_code
_entity_poly.pdbx_strand_id
1 'polypeptide(L)'
;STYAPAPARFEAGTPAIVQAIGLGAEIDYINDIGMDRIQHDYEVELANYLRTRLNDVGSDDRSDGREQLLCICIRSSSPFRSGYLFKCRRSG
;
A
#
# COMPACT_ATOMS: atom_id res chain seq x y z
N SER A 1 16.31 30.34 26.95
CA SER A 1 15.96 29.05 26.34
C SER A 1 16.68 28.97 25.01
N THR A 2 17.66 28.08 24.87
CA THR A 2 18.64 28.12 23.76
C THR A 2 18.43 26.90 22.86
N TYR A 3 17.23 26.77 22.31
CA TYR A 3 16.90 25.75 21.31
C TYR A 3 16.66 26.42 19.95
N ALA A 4 16.99 25.72 18.87
CA ALA A 4 16.62 26.13 17.51
C ALA A 4 15.08 26.22 17.37
N PRO A 5 14.56 27.04 16.45
CA PRO A 5 13.15 27.02 16.11
C PRO A 5 12.73 25.65 15.55
N ALA A 6 11.47 25.26 15.74
CA ALA A 6 10.90 24.10 15.04
C ALA A 6 10.83 24.37 13.52
N PRO A 7 10.98 23.37 12.64
CA PRO A 7 11.13 21.92 12.92
C PRO A 7 12.55 21.47 13.28
N ALA A 8 13.58 22.29 12.99
CA ALA A 8 14.99 21.96 13.18
C ALA A 8 15.36 21.54 14.62
N ARG A 9 14.57 21.97 15.62
CA ARG A 9 14.70 21.47 17.00
C ARG A 9 14.52 19.95 17.16
N PHE A 10 13.82 19.30 16.22
CA PHE A 10 13.49 17.88 16.23
C PHE A 10 14.34 17.06 15.24
N GLU A 11 15.12 17.72 14.39
CA GLU A 11 15.96 17.11 13.35
C GLU A 11 17.45 17.31 13.70
N ALA A 12 17.84 16.87 14.89
CA ALA A 12 19.22 17.02 15.35
C ALA A 12 20.18 16.17 14.51
N GLY A 13 21.35 16.71 14.17
CA GLY A 13 22.37 16.02 13.39
C GLY A 13 22.52 16.58 11.99
N THR A 14 23.14 15.82 11.08
CA THR A 14 23.29 16.23 9.68
C THR A 14 21.93 16.13 8.99
N PRO A 15 21.41 17.22 8.40
CA PRO A 15 20.12 17.19 7.73
C PRO A 15 20.09 16.16 6.60
N ALA A 16 18.94 15.51 6.41
CA ALA A 16 18.71 14.53 5.35
C ALA A 16 18.48 15.19 3.99
N ILE A 17 19.44 16.01 3.53
CA ILE A 17 19.28 16.93 2.38
C ILE A 17 18.87 16.17 1.11
N VAL A 18 19.59 15.10 0.77
CA VAL A 18 19.32 14.30 -0.44
C VAL A 18 17.96 13.61 -0.36
N GLN A 19 17.56 13.13 0.82
CA GLN A 19 16.29 12.44 1.01
C GLN A 19 15.12 13.43 0.91
N ALA A 20 15.26 14.63 1.48
CA ALA A 20 14.25 15.68 1.38
C ALA A 20 14.05 16.17 -0.06
N ILE A 21 15.14 16.32 -0.82
CA ILE A 21 15.06 16.67 -2.25
C ILE A 21 14.41 15.55 -3.06
N GLY A 22 14.79 14.29 -2.80
CA GLY A 22 14.20 13.13 -3.46
C GLY A 22 12.70 13.01 -3.21
N LEU A 23 12.27 13.18 -1.95
CA LEU A 23 10.86 13.17 -1.58
C LEU A 23 10.09 14.33 -2.23
N GLY A 24 10.69 15.52 -2.33
CA GLY A 24 10.10 16.65 -3.03
C GLY A 24 9.83 16.33 -4.51
N ALA A 25 10.82 15.76 -5.20
CA ALA A 25 10.67 15.33 -6.59
C ALA A 25 9.61 14.23 -6.77
N GLU A 26 9.51 13.30 -5.82
CA GLU A 26 8.49 12.24 -5.83
C GLU A 26 7.08 12.81 -5.64
N ILE A 27 6.91 13.76 -4.72
CA ILE A 27 5.64 14.47 -4.52
C ILE A 27 5.24 15.23 -5.79
N ASP A 28 6.18 15.94 -6.42
CA ASP A 28 5.92 16.67 -7.66
C ASP A 28 5.49 15.72 -8.79
N TYR A 29 6.15 14.57 -8.93
CA TYR A 29 5.80 13.54 -9.90
C TYR A 29 4.39 12.98 -9.69
N ILE A 30 4.04 12.64 -8.43
CA ILE A 30 2.71 12.12 -8.10
C ILE A 30 1.63 13.19 -8.36
N ASN A 31 1.90 14.45 -8.04
CA ASN A 31 0.98 15.55 -8.28
C ASN A 31 0.77 15.82 -9.77
N ASP A 32 1.81 15.71 -10.59
CA ASP A 32 1.73 15.88 -12.05
C ASP A 32 0.84 14.81 -12.71
N ILE A 33 0.93 13.57 -12.21
CA ILE A 33 0.04 12.48 -12.65
C ILE A 33 -1.38 12.71 -12.11
N GLY A 34 -1.51 13.16 -10.86
CA GLY A 34 -2.77 13.43 -10.18
C GLY A 34 -3.28 12.22 -9.40
N MET A 35 -3.47 12.40 -8.10
CA MET A 35 -3.91 11.35 -7.17
C MET A 35 -5.26 10.73 -7.54
N ASP A 36 -6.20 11.52 -8.08
CA ASP A 36 -7.52 11.03 -8.50
C ASP A 36 -7.40 10.02 -9.66
N ARG A 37 -6.48 10.27 -10.60
CA ARG A 37 -6.24 9.39 -11.75
C ARG A 37 -5.55 8.10 -11.33
N ILE A 38 -4.61 8.18 -10.38
CA ILE A 38 -3.95 7.00 -9.81
C ILE A 38 -4.98 6.13 -9.10
N GLN A 39 -5.75 6.73 -8.19
CA GLN A 39 -6.68 6.00 -7.33
C GLN A 39 -7.91 5.48 -8.08
N HIS A 40 -8.62 6.35 -8.80
CA HIS A 40 -9.92 5.99 -9.37
C HIS A 40 -9.79 5.26 -10.71
N ASP A 41 -8.94 5.77 -11.61
CA ASP A 41 -8.87 5.23 -12.97
C ASP A 41 -8.00 3.97 -13.02
N TYR A 42 -6.93 3.89 -12.24
CA TYR A 42 -5.97 2.79 -12.33
C TYR A 42 -6.09 1.76 -11.20
N GLU A 43 -6.00 2.17 -9.94
CA GLU A 43 -5.93 1.22 -8.82
C GLU A 43 -7.26 0.48 -8.63
N VAL A 44 -8.40 1.17 -8.73
CA VAL A 44 -9.73 0.54 -8.64
C VAL A 44 -9.98 -0.39 -9.83
N GLU A 45 -9.67 0.03 -11.05
CA GLU A 45 -9.84 -0.83 -12.24
C GLU A 45 -9.01 -2.11 -12.12
N LEU A 46 -7.72 -1.97 -11.78
CA LEU A 46 -6.81 -3.10 -11.65
C LEU A 46 -7.22 -4.05 -10.51
N ALA A 47 -7.65 -3.50 -9.37
CA ALA A 47 -8.13 -4.29 -8.26
C ALA A 47 -9.42 -5.05 -8.61
N ASN A 48 -10.35 -4.42 -9.34
CA ASN A 48 -11.56 -5.08 -9.83
C ASN A 48 -11.25 -6.18 -10.82
N TYR A 49 -10.38 -5.91 -11.79
CA TYR A 49 -9.91 -6.91 -12.75
C TYR A 49 -9.32 -8.12 -12.02
N LEU A 50 -8.39 -7.89 -11.09
CA LEU A 50 -7.76 -8.96 -10.33
C LEU A 50 -8.79 -9.78 -9.52
N ARG A 51 -9.73 -9.12 -8.84
CA ARG A 51 -10.83 -9.79 -8.11
C ARG A 51 -11.68 -10.66 -9.02
N THR A 52 -12.03 -10.18 -10.21
CA THR A 52 -12.78 -10.98 -11.20
C THR A 52 -11.99 -12.23 -11.59
N ARG A 53 -10.70 -12.09 -11.94
CA ARG A 53 -9.85 -13.23 -12.34
C ARG A 53 -9.61 -14.22 -11.20
N LEU A 54 -9.59 -13.74 -9.96
CA LEU A 54 -9.40 -14.56 -8.77
C LEU A 54 -10.63 -15.38 -8.38
N ASN A 55 -11.82 -14.86 -8.68
CA ASN A 55 -13.07 -15.61 -8.54
C ASN A 55 -13.10 -16.82 -9.49
N ASP A 56 -12.57 -16.67 -10.71
CA ASP A 56 -12.49 -17.77 -11.70
C ASP A 56 -11.64 -18.95 -11.20
N VAL A 57 -10.64 -18.70 -10.34
CA VAL A 57 -9.75 -19.75 -9.78
C VAL A 57 -10.21 -20.27 -8.41
N GLY A 58 -11.41 -19.90 -7.96
CA GLY A 58 -12.03 -20.41 -6.74
C GLY A 58 -11.35 -19.95 -5.45
N SER A 59 -10.66 -18.80 -5.50
CA SER A 59 -10.09 -18.14 -4.34
C SER A 59 -11.13 -17.31 -3.58
N ASP A 60 -10.90 -17.12 -2.27
CA ASP A 60 -11.76 -16.35 -1.37
C ASP A 60 -11.03 -15.03 -1.02
N ASP A 61 -11.60 -13.89 -1.42
CA ASP A 61 -11.12 -12.57 -1.02
C ASP A 61 -11.67 -12.23 0.38
N ARG A 62 -10.77 -11.90 1.32
CA ARG A 62 -11.13 -11.52 2.69
C ARG A 62 -10.81 -10.08 3.04
N SER A 63 -10.47 -9.25 2.05
CA SER A 63 -10.30 -7.82 2.28
C SER A 63 -11.65 -7.17 2.60
N ASP A 64 -11.72 -6.27 3.59
CA ASP A 64 -12.94 -5.54 4.00
C ASP A 64 -13.37 -4.47 2.96
N GLY A 65 -12.88 -4.53 1.72
CA GLY A 65 -13.25 -3.62 0.64
C GLY A 65 -12.83 -2.15 0.83
N ARG A 66 -12.20 -1.78 1.96
CA ARG A 66 -11.79 -0.40 2.29
C ARG A 66 -10.33 -0.09 1.99
N GLU A 67 -9.55 -1.11 1.66
CA GLU A 67 -8.12 -0.99 1.43
C GLU A 67 -7.78 -1.61 0.07
N GLN A 68 -6.81 -1.01 -0.63
CA GLN A 68 -6.27 -1.56 -1.88
C GLN A 68 -5.46 -2.86 -1.66
N LEU A 69 -5.27 -3.25 -0.39
CA LEU A 69 -4.58 -4.46 -0.03
C LEU A 69 -5.48 -5.69 -0.23
N LEU A 70 -5.12 -6.54 -1.19
CA LEU A 70 -5.84 -7.78 -1.47
C LEU A 70 -5.17 -8.97 -0.78
N CYS A 71 -5.79 -9.53 0.25
CA CYS A 71 -5.34 -10.75 0.92
C CYS A 71 -6.17 -11.95 0.44
N ILE A 72 -5.52 -12.94 -0.18
CA ILE A 72 -6.19 -14.05 -0.87
C ILE A 72 -5.88 -15.37 -0.19
N CYS A 73 -6.88 -16.24 -0.07
CA CYS A 73 -6.69 -17.66 0.24
C CYS A 73 -7.22 -18.53 -0.91
N ILE A 74 -6.38 -19.41 -1.47
CA ILE A 74 -6.81 -20.39 -2.48
C ILE A 74 -7.14 -21.71 -1.77
N ARG A 75 -8.40 -22.14 -1.86
CA ARG A 75 -8.97 -23.26 -1.09
C ARG A 75 -8.25 -24.61 -1.26
N SER A 76 -7.53 -24.83 -2.35
CA SER A 76 -6.84 -26.09 -2.68
C SER A 76 -5.34 -26.09 -2.38
N SER A 77 -4.73 -24.95 -2.03
CA SER A 77 -3.32 -24.86 -1.67
C SER A 77 -3.17 -24.68 -0.16
N SER A 78 -2.46 -25.59 0.50
CA SER A 78 -2.04 -25.33 1.88
C SER A 78 -1.16 -24.06 1.90
N PRO A 79 -1.34 -23.16 2.87
CA PRO A 79 -0.58 -21.90 2.96
C PRO A 79 0.93 -22.11 3.18
N PHE A 80 1.36 -23.35 3.39
CA PHE A 80 2.78 -23.73 3.50
C PHE A 80 3.45 -24.01 2.16
N ARG A 81 2.70 -24.25 1.07
CA ARG A 81 3.28 -24.54 -0.25
C ARG A 81 3.47 -23.29 -1.11
N SER A 82 2.86 -22.18 -0.72
CA SER A 82 3.00 -20.85 -1.31
C SER A 82 3.32 -19.90 -0.15
N GLY A 83 4.57 -19.46 -0.01
CA GLY A 83 5.17 -18.94 1.23
C GLY A 83 4.66 -17.60 1.79
N TYR A 84 3.35 -17.36 1.84
CA TYR A 84 2.73 -16.16 2.40
C TYR A 84 1.83 -16.53 3.58
N LEU A 85 2.35 -16.37 4.81
CA LEU A 85 1.64 -16.73 6.04
C LEU A 85 0.77 -15.55 6.53
N PHE A 86 -0.49 -15.49 6.09
CA PHE A 86 -1.52 -14.67 6.74
C PHE A 86 -2.47 -15.57 7.56
N LYS A 87 -2.62 -15.25 8.85
CA LYS A 87 -3.36 -16.07 9.81
C LYS A 87 -4.87 -15.90 9.59
N CYS A 88 -5.48 -16.88 8.93
CA CYS A 88 -6.92 -17.03 8.77
C CYS A 88 -7.63 -17.16 10.14
N ARG A 89 -8.18 -16.07 10.69
CA ARG A 89 -9.15 -16.16 11.80
C ARG A 89 -10.53 -16.42 11.20
N ARG A 90 -11.06 -17.64 11.37
CA ARG A 90 -12.47 -17.91 11.09
C ARG A 90 -13.31 -17.07 12.05
N SER A 91 -14.12 -16.15 11.54
CA SER A 91 -15.23 -15.64 12.33
C SER A 91 -16.28 -16.75 12.36
N GLY A 92 -16.57 -17.24 13.57
CA GLY A 92 -17.78 -18.02 13.82
C GLY A 92 -18.98 -17.10 13.88
#